data_AF-I7C6H2-F1
#
_entry.id   AF-I7C6H2-F1
#
_cell.length_a   1.000
_cell.length_b   1.000
_cell.length_c   1.000
_cell.angle_alpha   90.00
_cell.angle_beta   90.00
_cell.angle_gamma   90.00
#
_symmetry.space_group_name_H-M   'P 1'
#
loop_
_entity.id
_entity.type
_entity.pdbx_description
1 polymer ?
#
loop_
_entity_poly.entity_id
_entity_poly.type
_entity_poly.pdbx_seq_one_letter_code
_entity_poly.pdbx_strand_id
1 'polypeptide(L)'
;MIGLGFAKLAGGSIVVAGVAGGGYAALNPSPLVEKSSKEVVFEVLSDQYVPGFQVICTSHNSKVALFDISLQTEYFKFKCDYKDPAEAKESLLKDLTVQGAKEQEKVRDKIVCKAQASNKYKCEYTDQHGQNNQKLKLIKTDFKEGETEANTKFLRPDI
;
A
#
# COMPACT_ATOMS: atom_id res chain seq x y z
N MET A 1 -32.58 42.24 -51.48
CA MET A 1 -31.28 41.54 -51.61
C MET A 1 -30.65 41.52 -50.23
N ILE A 2 -30.62 40.34 -49.61
CA ILE A 2 -30.11 40.13 -48.24
C ILE A 2 -28.61 39.89 -48.36
N GLY A 3 -27.82 40.74 -47.72
CA GLY A 3 -26.38 40.62 -47.60
C GLY A 3 -25.94 41.18 -46.24
N LEU A 4 -24.90 40.56 -45.68
CA LEU A 4 -24.30 40.72 -44.34
C LEU A 4 -25.06 39.96 -43.25
N GLY A 5 -24.56 38.87 -42.65
CA GLY A 5 -23.15 38.50 -42.44
C GLY A 5 -22.85 38.58 -40.95
N PHE A 6 -23.46 37.69 -40.15
CA PHE A 6 -23.08 37.49 -38.75
C PHE A 6 -22.54 36.06 -38.60
N ALA A 7 -21.21 35.96 -38.61
CA ALA A 7 -20.49 34.76 -38.24
C ALA A 7 -20.74 34.48 -36.75
N LYS A 8 -21.57 33.48 -36.46
CA LYS A 8 -21.78 32.98 -35.10
C LYS A 8 -20.66 31.96 -34.82
N LEU A 9 -19.59 32.44 -34.20
CA LEU A 9 -18.63 31.59 -33.48
C LEU A 9 -19.37 30.93 -32.31
N ALA A 10 -19.79 29.68 -32.49
CA ALA A 10 -20.11 28.76 -31.41
C ALA A 10 -19.23 27.52 -31.63
N GLY A 11 -18.03 27.58 -31.07
CA GLY A 11 -17.09 26.48 -31.07
C GLY A 11 -17.57 25.33 -30.18
N GLY A 12 -17.30 24.12 -30.63
CA GLY A 12 -17.08 22.97 -29.77
C GLY A 12 -18.31 22.16 -29.38
N SER A 13 -18.87 21.39 -30.32
CA SER A 13 -19.62 20.19 -29.96
C SER A 13 -18.62 19.08 -29.60
N ILE A 14 -18.31 18.92 -28.31
CA ILE A 14 -17.65 17.70 -27.83
C ILE A 14 -18.75 16.70 -27.49
N VAL A 15 -18.94 15.74 -28.39
CA VAL A 15 -19.83 14.60 -28.19
C VAL A 15 -19.21 13.74 -27.08
N VAL A 16 -19.87 13.70 -25.93
CA VAL A 16 -19.59 12.72 -24.88
C VAL A 16 -20.22 11.40 -25.30
N ALA A 17 -19.44 10.54 -25.93
CA ALA A 17 -19.76 9.12 -26.10
C ALA A 17 -18.47 8.33 -26.38
N GLY A 18 -18.04 7.50 -25.44
CA GLY A 18 -16.84 6.68 -25.59
C GLY A 18 -16.57 5.83 -24.36
N VAL A 19 -17.28 4.72 -24.28
CA VAL A 19 -17.08 3.63 -23.32
C VAL A 19 -15.69 3.00 -23.42
N ALA A 20 -15.16 2.64 -22.24
CA ALA A 20 -14.38 1.44 -21.91
C ALA A 20 -13.15 1.04 -22.75
N GLY A 21 -12.02 0.86 -22.04
CA GLY A 21 -11.01 -0.13 -22.41
C GLY A 21 -9.82 0.43 -23.20
N GLY A 22 -8.85 1.04 -22.51
CA GLY A 22 -7.55 1.33 -23.07
C GLY A 22 -6.73 0.05 -23.25
N GLY A 23 -6.80 -0.52 -24.45
CA GLY A 23 -5.93 -1.59 -24.94
C GLY A 23 -4.55 -1.09 -25.39
N TYR A 24 -3.62 -2.04 -25.38
CA TYR A 24 -2.22 -2.05 -25.81
C TYR A 24 -1.89 -1.39 -27.16
N ALA A 25 -0.68 -0.80 -27.25
CA ALA A 25 0.24 -0.80 -28.40
C ALA A 25 1.52 0.03 -28.05
N ALA A 26 2.74 -0.19 -28.54
CA ALA A 26 3.39 -1.25 -29.31
C ALA A 26 4.92 -1.00 -29.29
N LEU A 27 5.69 -2.08 -29.16
CA LEU A 27 7.05 -2.39 -29.63
C LEU A 27 8.07 -1.26 -29.90
N ASN A 28 9.22 -1.33 -29.20
CA ASN A 28 10.52 -0.89 -29.70
C ASN A 28 11.55 -2.03 -29.53
N PRO A 29 12.43 -2.32 -30.51
CA PRO A 29 13.30 -3.50 -30.47
C PRO A 29 14.55 -3.22 -29.61
N SER A 30 14.87 -4.16 -28.72
CA SER A 30 15.95 -4.07 -27.73
C SER A 30 17.33 -3.82 -28.35
N PRO A 31 18.27 -3.21 -27.61
CA PRO A 31 19.06 -4.03 -26.69
C PRO A 31 19.35 -3.30 -25.38
N LEU A 32 19.06 -3.95 -24.26
CA LEU A 32 19.83 -3.93 -23.00
C LEU A 32 19.01 -4.68 -21.97
N VAL A 33 19.68 -5.47 -21.15
CA VAL A 33 19.10 -6.26 -20.07
C VAL A 33 18.54 -5.31 -19.01
N GLU A 34 17.32 -4.81 -19.18
CA GLU A 34 16.57 -4.25 -18.06
C GLU A 34 15.84 -5.41 -17.40
N LYS A 35 16.41 -5.88 -16.28
CA LYS A 35 15.65 -6.59 -15.24
C LYS A 35 14.47 -5.69 -14.87
N SER A 36 13.35 -5.85 -15.57
CA SER A 36 12.09 -5.17 -15.26
C SER A 36 11.75 -5.46 -13.80
N SER A 37 11.99 -4.48 -12.94
CA SER A 37 11.56 -4.52 -11.55
C SER A 37 10.04 -4.48 -11.54
N LYS A 38 9.40 -5.60 -11.17
CA LYS A 38 7.95 -5.61 -10.99
C LYS A 38 7.62 -4.92 -9.66
N GLU A 39 6.85 -3.85 -9.72
CA GLU A 39 6.25 -3.23 -8.55
C GLU A 39 5.09 -4.09 -8.05
N VAL A 40 5.02 -4.27 -6.74
CA VAL A 40 3.95 -4.96 -6.03
C VAL A 40 3.39 -4.00 -5.00
N VAL A 41 2.08 -3.81 -5.01
CA VAL A 41 1.39 -2.92 -4.06
C VAL A 41 0.67 -3.76 -3.04
N PHE A 42 0.97 -3.53 -1.77
CA PHE A 42 0.24 -4.08 -0.63
C PHE A 42 -0.70 -3.02 -0.05
N GLU A 43 -1.92 -3.40 0.24
CA GLU A 43 -2.98 -2.50 0.72
C GLU A 43 -3.46 -2.95 2.10
N VAL A 44 -3.46 -2.01 3.05
CA VAL A 44 -4.21 -2.14 4.30
C VAL A 44 -5.56 -1.47 4.10
N LEU A 45 -6.63 -2.25 4.28
CA LEU A 45 -7.99 -1.80 4.10
C LEU A 45 -8.41 -0.88 5.24
N SER A 46 -9.03 0.26 4.90
CA SER A 46 -9.56 1.19 5.89
C SER A 46 -10.79 0.62 6.57
N ASP A 47 -10.94 0.91 7.86
CA ASP A 47 -12.20 0.85 8.59
C ASP A 47 -12.34 2.03 9.57
N GLN A 48 -13.26 1.93 10.54
CA GLN A 48 -13.52 2.99 11.51
C GLN A 48 -12.42 3.14 12.59
N TYR A 49 -11.49 2.18 12.67
CA TYR A 49 -10.43 2.12 13.68
C TYR A 49 -9.04 2.21 13.05
N VAL A 50 -8.83 1.58 11.89
CA VAL A 50 -7.55 1.55 11.19
C VAL A 50 -7.67 2.32 9.87
N PRO A 51 -6.82 3.34 9.63
CA PRO A 51 -6.82 4.06 8.36
C PRO A 51 -6.26 3.18 7.25
N GLY A 52 -6.84 3.28 6.06
CA GLY A 52 -6.34 2.58 4.88
C GLY A 52 -5.09 3.24 4.29
N PHE A 53 -4.16 2.43 3.79
CA PHE A 53 -2.95 2.90 3.11
C PHE A 53 -2.34 1.83 2.22
N GLN A 54 -1.37 2.24 1.40
CA GLN A 54 -0.62 1.37 0.52
C GLN A 54 0.87 1.40 0.83
N VAL A 55 1.52 0.27 0.62
CA VAL A 55 2.98 0.09 0.64
C VAL A 55 3.40 -0.49 -0.70
N ILE A 56 4.22 0.27 -1.43
CA ILE A 56 4.69 -0.05 -2.77
C ILE A 56 6.08 -0.65 -2.67
N CYS A 57 6.21 -1.89 -3.12
CA CYS A 57 7.44 -2.64 -3.09
C CYS A 57 7.95 -2.89 -4.50
N THR A 58 9.09 -2.32 -4.84
CA THR A 58 9.79 -2.61 -6.09
C THR A 58 10.58 -3.90 -5.89
N SER A 59 10.29 -4.95 -6.68
CA SER A 59 11.03 -6.21 -6.59
C SER A 59 12.44 -6.04 -7.14
N HIS A 60 13.44 -6.41 -6.35
CA HIS A 60 14.84 -6.36 -6.74
C HIS A 60 15.46 -7.76 -6.80
N ASN A 61 16.38 -7.97 -7.74
CA ASN A 61 17.29 -9.13 -7.76
C ASN A 61 16.60 -10.52 -7.72
N SER A 62 15.50 -10.69 -8.46
CA SER A 62 14.75 -11.96 -8.54
C SER A 62 14.11 -12.41 -7.21
N LYS A 63 14.10 -11.55 -6.19
CA LYS A 63 13.39 -11.78 -4.93
C LYS A 63 11.93 -11.41 -5.05
N VAL A 64 11.10 -12.07 -4.26
CA VAL A 64 9.67 -11.78 -4.14
C VAL A 64 9.48 -10.76 -3.03
N ALA A 65 8.83 -9.65 -3.35
CA ALA A 65 8.39 -8.68 -2.37
C ALA A 65 7.27 -9.27 -1.50
N LEU A 66 7.38 -9.09 -0.19
CA LEU A 66 6.42 -9.51 0.82
C LEU A 66 6.04 -8.30 1.68
N PHE A 67 4.83 -8.34 2.22
CA PHE A 67 4.38 -7.38 3.21
C PHE A 67 4.80 -7.84 4.60
N ASP A 68 5.47 -6.96 5.35
CA ASP A 68 5.91 -7.26 6.72
C ASP A 68 5.53 -6.14 7.68
N ILE A 69 5.35 -6.54 8.95
CA ILE A 69 5.04 -5.64 10.05
C ILE A 69 6.09 -5.85 11.13
N SER A 70 6.64 -4.76 11.65
CA SER A 70 7.63 -4.77 12.72
C SER A 70 7.32 -3.67 13.74
N LEU A 71 7.84 -3.81 14.95
CA LEU A 71 7.78 -2.73 15.94
C LEU A 71 9.01 -1.85 15.81
N GLN A 72 8.82 -0.53 15.76
CA GLN A 72 9.89 0.46 15.88
C GLN A 72 9.55 1.43 17.01
N THR A 73 10.23 1.27 18.15
CA THR A 73 9.97 2.04 19.37
C THR A 73 8.51 1.86 19.83
N GLU A 74 7.64 2.83 19.56
CA GLU A 74 6.22 2.84 19.91
C GLU A 74 5.30 2.72 18.66
N TYR A 75 5.89 2.50 17.47
CA TYR A 75 5.18 2.51 16.20
C TYR A 75 5.10 1.11 15.57
N PHE A 76 3.93 0.78 15.04
CA PHE A 76 3.77 -0.36 14.14
C PHE A 76 4.23 0.05 12.74
N LYS A 77 5.36 -0.51 12.32
CA LYS A 77 5.99 -0.24 11.03
C LYS A 77 5.59 -1.28 10.01
N PHE A 78 4.99 -0.83 8.91
CA PHE A 78 4.63 -1.61 7.74
C PHE A 78 5.65 -1.34 6.65
N LYS A 79 6.23 -2.40 6.08
CA LYS A 79 7.35 -2.27 5.14
C LYS A 79 7.37 -3.43 4.14
N CYS A 80 8.20 -3.27 3.12
CA CYS A 80 8.58 -4.33 2.21
C CYS A 80 9.63 -5.24 2.87
N ASP A 81 9.41 -6.55 2.78
CA ASP A 81 10.43 -7.58 2.96
C ASP A 81 10.69 -8.30 1.63
N TYR A 82 11.87 -8.91 1.47
CA TYR A 82 12.29 -9.51 0.21
C TYR A 82 12.91 -10.87 0.43
N LYS A 83 12.18 -11.91 0.04
CA LYS A 83 12.62 -13.31 0.20
C LYS A 83 12.80 -14.01 -1.13
N ASP A 84 13.55 -15.10 -1.10
CA ASP A 84 13.67 -15.95 -2.27
C ASP A 84 12.33 -16.64 -2.58
N PRO A 85 12.03 -16.95 -3.87
CA PRO A 85 10.74 -17.49 -4.27
C PRO A 85 10.32 -18.78 -3.53
N ALA A 86 11.29 -19.60 -3.11
CA ALA A 86 11.04 -20.82 -2.34
C ALA A 86 10.47 -20.51 -0.94
N GLU A 87 10.99 -19.48 -0.26
CA GLU A 87 10.58 -19.07 1.09
C GLU A 87 9.31 -18.20 1.07
N ALA A 88 9.10 -17.46 -0.02
CA ALA A 88 7.96 -16.57 -0.19
C ALA A 88 6.62 -17.32 -0.25
N LYS A 89 6.58 -18.52 -0.85
CA LYS A 89 5.35 -19.33 -0.98
C LYS A 89 4.68 -19.63 0.36
N GLU A 90 5.47 -19.85 1.41
CA GLU A 90 4.94 -20.11 2.75
C GLU A 90 4.53 -18.83 3.50
N SER A 91 5.00 -17.66 3.05
CA SER A 91 4.82 -16.38 3.73
C SER A 91 3.65 -15.55 3.19
N LEU A 92 3.29 -15.72 1.92
CA LEU A 92 2.29 -14.90 1.21
C LEU A 92 0.85 -15.00 1.74
N LEU A 93 0.52 -16.03 2.54
CA LEU A 93 -0.83 -16.29 3.04
C LEU A 93 -0.93 -16.25 4.56
N LYS A 94 0.11 -15.81 5.26
CA LYS A 94 0.13 -15.79 6.71
C LYS A 94 -0.42 -14.48 7.26
N ASP A 95 -1.15 -14.59 8.38
CA ASP A 95 -1.50 -13.46 9.20
C ASP A 95 -0.22 -12.82 9.75
N LEU A 96 -0.12 -11.50 9.62
CA LEU A 96 0.99 -10.72 10.13
C LEU A 96 0.65 -10.28 11.55
N THR A 97 1.47 -10.66 12.52
CA THR A 97 1.24 -10.30 13.93
C THR A 97 2.49 -9.67 14.52
N VAL A 98 2.31 -8.51 15.16
CA VAL A 98 3.37 -7.84 15.93
C VAL A 98 2.84 -7.48 17.31
N GLN A 99 3.69 -7.69 18.32
CA GLN A 99 3.47 -7.22 19.69
C GLN A 99 4.26 -5.92 19.88
N GLY A 100 3.68 -4.95 20.59
CA GLY A 100 4.35 -3.70 20.93
C GLY A 100 5.28 -3.81 22.15
N ALA A 101 5.71 -2.64 22.63
CA ALA A 101 6.82 -2.53 23.58
C ALA A 101 6.45 -3.06 24.98
N LYS A 102 7.44 -3.65 25.68
CA LYS A 102 7.27 -4.19 27.03
C LYS A 102 7.40 -3.08 28.07
N GLU A 103 6.33 -2.77 28.79
CA GLU A 103 6.46 -2.35 30.19
C GLU A 103 6.26 -3.58 31.09
N GLN A 104 7.03 -3.64 32.18
CA GLN A 104 7.14 -4.78 33.08
C GLN A 104 5.74 -5.28 33.48
N GLU A 105 5.45 -6.55 33.17
CA GLU A 105 4.27 -7.34 33.62
C GLU A 105 2.88 -7.06 33.00
N LYS A 106 2.74 -6.20 31.99
CA LYS A 106 1.43 -5.98 31.31
C LYS A 106 1.25 -6.76 30.02
N VAL A 107 -0.02 -7.00 29.67
CA VAL A 107 -0.43 -7.47 28.32
C VAL A 107 0.15 -6.49 27.30
N ARG A 108 0.87 -7.01 26.30
CA ARG A 108 1.39 -6.18 25.21
C ARG A 108 0.25 -5.80 24.30
N ASP A 109 0.28 -4.56 23.84
CA ASP A 109 -0.51 -4.19 22.69
C ASP A 109 -0.08 -5.02 21.47
N LYS A 110 -1.01 -5.25 20.54
CA LYS A 110 -0.81 -6.16 19.43
C LYS A 110 -1.57 -5.68 18.22
N ILE A 111 -0.92 -5.73 17.07
CA ILE A 111 -1.58 -5.60 15.78
C ILE A 111 -1.57 -6.93 15.05
N VAL A 112 -2.73 -7.32 14.52
CA VAL A 112 -2.91 -8.53 13.71
C VAL A 112 -3.52 -8.12 12.38
N CYS A 113 -2.82 -8.39 11.29
CA CYS A 113 -3.29 -8.11 9.94
C CYS A 113 -3.52 -9.41 9.18
N LYS A 114 -4.78 -9.68 8.87
CA LYS A 114 -5.23 -10.88 8.17
C LYS A 114 -5.35 -10.63 6.69
N ALA A 115 -4.86 -11.56 5.87
CA ALA A 115 -5.04 -11.51 4.44
C ALA A 115 -6.54 -11.64 4.09
N GLN A 116 -7.05 -10.76 3.22
CA GLN A 116 -8.43 -10.78 2.74
C GLN A 116 -8.51 -11.20 1.27
N ALA A 117 -7.53 -10.74 0.48
CA ALA A 117 -7.34 -11.08 -0.93
C ALA A 117 -5.86 -10.91 -1.27
N SER A 118 -5.47 -11.18 -2.52
CA SER A 118 -4.10 -10.96 -2.98
C SER A 118 -3.61 -9.55 -2.63
N ASN A 119 -2.56 -9.49 -1.81
CA ASN A 119 -1.91 -8.26 -1.33
C ASN A 119 -2.81 -7.30 -0.53
N LYS A 120 -3.98 -7.75 -0.04
CA LYS A 120 -4.90 -6.92 0.75
C LYS A 120 -5.05 -7.47 2.15
N TYR A 121 -4.88 -6.61 3.14
CA TYR A 121 -4.89 -6.96 4.55
C TYR A 121 -5.92 -6.14 5.32
N LYS A 122 -6.59 -6.78 6.28
CA LYS A 122 -7.41 -6.11 7.29
C LYS A 122 -6.73 -6.24 8.64
N CYS A 123 -6.50 -5.12 9.30
CA CYS A 123 -5.78 -5.07 10.56
C CYS A 123 -6.72 -4.83 11.74
N GLU A 124 -6.43 -5.49 12.85
CA GLU A 124 -7.09 -5.28 14.15
C GLU A 124 -6.01 -4.99 15.19
N TYR A 125 -6.27 -3.99 16.03
CA TYR A 125 -5.37 -3.60 17.11
C TYR A 125 -6.01 -3.87 18.47
N THR A 126 -5.26 -4.53 19.33
CA THR A 126 -5.58 -4.80 20.73
C THR A 126 -4.65 -3.98 21.59
N ASP A 127 -5.17 -3.15 22.49
CA ASP A 127 -4.34 -2.38 23.42
C ASP A 127 -3.77 -3.23 24.56
N GLN A 128 -2.94 -2.60 25.38
CA GLN A 128 -2.35 -3.19 26.60
C GLN A 128 -3.37 -3.56 27.70
N HIS A 129 -4.64 -3.16 27.56
CA HIS A 129 -5.74 -3.54 28.46
C HIS A 129 -6.58 -4.69 27.88
N GLY A 130 -6.20 -5.23 26.71
CA GLY A 130 -6.95 -6.27 26.01
C GLY A 130 -8.16 -5.75 25.23
N GLN A 131 -8.32 -4.43 25.11
CA GLN A 131 -9.40 -3.84 24.33
C GLN A 131 -9.08 -3.93 22.84
N ASN A 132 -9.93 -4.60 22.10
CA ASN A 132 -9.82 -4.70 20.65
C ASN A 132 -10.36 -3.44 19.96
N ASN A 133 -10.00 -3.27 18.70
CA ASN A 133 -10.54 -2.25 17.81
C ASN A 133 -10.35 -0.82 18.35
N GLN A 134 -9.18 -0.54 18.92
CA GLN A 134 -8.83 0.84 19.27
C GLN A 134 -8.35 1.60 18.03
N LYS A 135 -8.62 2.91 18.01
CA LYS A 135 -8.26 3.75 16.87
C LYS A 135 -6.74 3.84 16.72
N LEU A 136 -6.29 3.70 15.48
CA LEU A 136 -4.92 3.96 15.07
C LEU A 136 -4.89 5.18 14.16
N LYS A 137 -3.77 5.88 14.16
CA LYS A 137 -3.48 6.96 13.21
C LYS A 137 -2.21 6.69 12.43
N LEU A 138 -2.23 7.06 11.16
CA LEU A 138 -1.06 7.10 10.30
C LEU A 138 -0.19 8.29 10.71
N ILE A 139 1.10 8.05 10.93
CA ILE A 139 2.04 9.10 11.27
C ILE A 139 3.17 9.20 10.25
N LYS A 140 3.76 10.39 10.19
CA LYS A 140 5.05 10.62 9.53
C LYS A 140 6.13 10.67 10.61
N THR A 141 7.20 9.92 10.40
CA THR A 141 8.38 9.88 11.25
C THR A 141 9.60 9.77 10.35
N ASP A 142 10.78 9.91 10.93
CA ASP A 142 12.03 9.82 10.20
C ASP A 142 12.22 8.40 9.63
N PHE A 143 12.48 8.35 8.33
CA PHE A 143 12.77 7.13 7.60
C PHE A 143 14.23 6.70 7.84
N LYS A 144 14.47 5.40 8.00
CA LYS A 144 15.84 4.89 7.96
C LYS A 144 16.35 4.87 6.52
N GLU A 145 17.66 4.68 6.36
CA GLU A 145 18.26 4.54 5.03
C GLU A 145 17.54 3.46 4.20
N GLY A 146 17.14 3.79 2.97
CA GLY A 146 16.39 2.92 2.07
C GLY A 146 14.86 2.93 2.26
N GLU A 147 14.35 3.61 3.27
CA GLU A 147 12.91 3.75 3.52
C GLU A 147 12.35 5.05 2.94
N THR A 148 11.11 5.01 2.49
CA THR A 148 10.40 6.12 1.84
C THR A 148 8.93 6.11 2.25
N GLU A 149 8.24 7.23 2.01
CA GLU A 149 6.79 7.28 2.21
C GLU A 149 6.04 6.26 1.35
N ALA A 150 6.60 5.82 0.22
CA ALA A 150 5.95 4.86 -0.67
C ALA A 150 6.09 3.42 -0.15
N ASN A 151 7.27 3.04 0.36
CA ASN A 151 7.58 1.66 0.74
C ASN A 151 7.45 1.38 2.25
N THR A 152 7.20 2.42 3.06
CA THR A 152 7.13 2.30 4.51
C THR A 152 6.03 3.18 5.09
N LYS A 153 5.20 2.61 5.96
CA LYS A 153 4.14 3.31 6.69
C LYS A 153 4.22 3.01 8.18
N PHE A 154 3.77 3.95 9.00
CA PHE A 154 3.80 3.82 10.46
C PHE A 154 2.42 4.11 11.03
N LEU A 155 1.93 3.21 11.88
CA LEU A 155 0.75 3.42 12.70
C LEU A 155 1.12 3.56 14.18
N ARG A 156 0.36 4.37 14.91
CA ARG A 156 0.37 4.43 16.37
C ARG A 156 -1.05 4.50 16.92
N PRO A 157 -1.27 4.13 18.19
CA PRO A 157 -2.54 4.40 18.87
C PRO A 157 -2.93 5.89 18.82
N ASP A 158 -4.21 6.14 18.56
CA ASP A 158 -4.82 7.46 18.62
C ASP A 158 -5.38 7.72 20.02
N ILE A 159 -4.44 7.87 20.96
CA ILE A 159 -4.65 8.33 22.34
C ILE A 159 -4.75 9.85 22.41
#